data_AF-A0A7S0QHG6-F1
#
_entry.id   AF-A0A7S0QHG6-F1
#
_cell.length_a   1.000
_cell.length_b   1.000
_cell.length_c   1.000
_cell.angle_alpha   90.00
_cell.angle_beta   90.00
_cell.angle_gamma   90.00
#
_symmetry.space_group_name_H-M   'P 1'
#
loop_
_entity.id
_entity.type
_entity.pdbx_description
1 polymer ?
#
loop_
_entity_poly.entity_id
_entity_poly.type
_entity_poly.pdbx_seq_one_letter_code
_entity_poly.pdbx_strand_id
1 'polypeptide(L)'
;RLPPEVVSEALEVFEFSNFFGEFLGGQEHAAGFGKLAWREYTDALLSPQCCLFHSLHVALVRMLFVDLPASSEQPFLGRPLNALTWPELLRQYLRMVQIEQQHEGLEDLSDRMRMDEFCRALETEVYEDINVEVRLGILTLNIQLALDTQAMRVHVDRLCETAAAVQSEKRVECAGLMREAKDVKAEAPDHAHRDGARDGDDDDG
;
A
#
# COMPACT_ATOMS: atom_id res chain seq x y z
N ARG A 1 6.58 18.91 -13.29
CA ARG A 1 7.15 17.54 -13.17
C ARG A 1 7.94 17.51 -11.87
N LEU A 2 7.81 16.45 -11.08
CA LEU A 2 8.46 16.33 -9.77
C LEU A 2 9.99 16.13 -9.92
N PRO A 3 10.81 16.66 -9.00
CA PRO A 3 12.23 16.35 -8.92
C PRO A 3 12.48 14.84 -8.70
N PRO A 4 13.62 14.28 -9.15
CA PRO A 4 13.91 12.84 -9.01
C PRO A 4 13.86 12.32 -7.57
N GLU A 5 14.31 13.12 -6.60
CA GLU A 5 14.31 12.77 -5.18
C GLU A 5 12.88 12.63 -4.64
N VAL A 6 11.99 13.52 -5.08
CA VAL A 6 10.55 13.52 -4.73
C VAL A 6 9.79 12.37 -5.39
N VAL A 7 10.27 11.85 -6.53
CA VAL A 7 9.63 10.73 -7.22
C VAL A 7 9.68 9.46 -6.37
N SER A 8 10.76 9.22 -5.63
CA SER A 8 10.88 8.02 -4.78
C SER A 8 9.84 8.01 -3.67
N GLU A 9 9.72 9.10 -2.92
CA GLU A 9 8.73 9.23 -1.84
C GLU A 9 7.30 9.17 -2.39
N ALA A 10 7.06 9.84 -3.51
CA ALA A 10 5.76 9.82 -4.18
C ALA A 10 5.36 8.40 -4.65
N LEU A 11 6.32 7.58 -5.11
CA LEU A 11 6.06 6.19 -5.49
C LEU A 11 5.68 5.33 -4.27
N GLU A 12 6.38 5.47 -3.15
CA GLU A 12 6.08 4.75 -1.91
C GLU A 12 4.66 5.06 -1.42
N VAL A 13 4.32 6.35 -1.35
CA VAL A 13 2.97 6.80 -0.95
C VAL A 13 1.91 6.31 -1.94
N PHE A 14 2.21 6.33 -3.24
CA PHE A 14 1.31 5.85 -4.28
C PHE A 14 1.02 4.35 -4.17
N GLU A 15 2.06 3.54 -4.01
CA GLU A 15 1.94 2.08 -3.85
C GLU A 15 1.16 1.75 -2.57
N PHE A 16 1.48 2.41 -1.47
CA PHE A 16 0.75 2.26 -0.21
C PHE A 16 -0.74 2.60 -0.37
N SER A 17 -1.04 3.78 -0.95
CA SER A 17 -2.41 4.24 -1.15
C SER A 17 -3.23 3.27 -2.01
N ASN A 18 -2.63 2.71 -3.05
CA ASN A 18 -3.30 1.75 -3.93
C ASN A 18 -3.45 0.36 -3.29
N PHE A 19 -2.50 -0.06 -2.46
CA PHE A 19 -2.58 -1.34 -1.74
C PHE A 19 -3.64 -1.29 -0.63
N PHE A 20 -3.66 -0.20 0.15
CA PHE A 20 -4.53 -0.04 1.32
C PHE A 20 -5.78 0.80 1.05
N GLY A 21 -6.07 1.17 -0.21
CA GLY A 21 -7.14 2.11 -0.55
C GLY A 21 -8.53 1.73 -0.02
N GLU A 22 -8.82 0.44 0.09
CA GLU A 22 -10.07 -0.06 0.69
C GLU A 22 -10.12 0.18 2.21
N PHE A 23 -9.00 -0.02 2.89
CA PHE A 23 -8.86 0.23 4.33
C PHE A 23 -8.95 1.73 4.65
N LEU A 24 -8.29 2.55 3.84
CA LEU A 24 -8.27 4.00 3.99
C LEU A 24 -9.62 4.66 3.62
N GLY A 25 -10.47 3.98 2.83
CA GLY A 25 -11.75 4.48 2.33
C GLY A 25 -12.99 4.14 3.17
N GLY A 26 -12.85 3.38 4.26
CA GLY A 26 -13.97 2.77 4.99
C GLY A 26 -14.86 3.68 5.85
N GLN A 27 -14.59 4.99 5.94
CA GLN A 27 -15.47 5.94 6.64
C GLN A 27 -15.97 7.03 5.70
N GLU A 28 -17.25 7.39 5.83
CA GLU A 28 -18.14 8.15 4.93
C GLU A 28 -17.62 9.52 4.39
N HIS A 29 -16.38 9.90 4.67
CA HIS A 29 -15.71 11.09 4.12
C HIS A 29 -14.52 10.76 3.20
N ALA A 30 -14.20 9.48 2.98
CA ALA A 30 -13.02 9.03 2.22
C ALA A 30 -13.36 8.11 1.03
N ALA A 31 -14.52 8.28 0.39
CA ALA A 31 -14.96 7.48 -0.75
C ALA A 31 -14.12 7.66 -2.06
N GLY A 32 -12.88 8.16 -2.00
CA GLY A 32 -12.16 8.69 -3.17
C GLY A 32 -10.81 8.05 -3.52
N PHE A 33 -10.24 7.18 -2.67
CA PHE A 33 -8.87 6.68 -2.87
C PHE A 33 -8.77 5.37 -3.66
N GLY A 34 -9.81 4.99 -4.41
CA GLY A 34 -9.76 3.82 -5.29
C GLY A 34 -8.51 3.85 -6.18
N LYS A 35 -8.15 2.69 -6.75
CA LYS A 35 -6.90 2.54 -7.54
C LYS A 35 -6.63 3.72 -8.46
N LEU A 36 -5.61 4.50 -8.13
CA LEU A 36 -5.15 5.65 -8.90
C LEU A 36 -4.13 5.18 -9.94
N ALA A 37 -4.19 5.74 -11.15
CA ALA A 37 -3.06 5.66 -12.07
C ALA A 37 -1.93 6.60 -11.60
N TRP A 38 -0.67 6.20 -11.83
CA TRP A 38 0.49 7.01 -11.46
C TRP A 38 0.40 8.45 -11.99
N ARG A 39 -0.10 8.60 -13.23
CA ARG A 39 -0.31 9.91 -13.84
C ARG A 39 -1.30 10.77 -13.06
N GLU A 40 -2.45 10.20 -12.68
CA GLU A 40 -3.50 10.89 -11.92
C GLU A 40 -2.99 11.31 -10.54
N TYR A 41 -2.22 10.43 -9.90
CA TYR A 41 -1.55 10.71 -8.64
C TYR A 41 -0.56 11.89 -8.77
N THR A 42 0.31 11.87 -9.79
CA THR A 42 1.27 12.96 -10.02
C THR A 42 0.59 14.28 -10.40
N ASP A 43 -0.50 14.23 -11.18
CA ASP A 43 -1.26 15.42 -11.57
C ASP A 43 -1.97 16.03 -10.34
N ALA A 44 -2.48 15.19 -9.43
CA ALA A 44 -3.02 15.63 -8.15
C ALA A 44 -1.95 16.28 -7.27
N LEU A 45 -0.77 15.65 -7.10
CA LEU A 45 0.34 16.20 -6.31
C LEU A 45 0.80 17.59 -6.78
N LEU A 46 0.80 17.82 -8.09
CA LEU A 46 1.21 19.08 -8.68
C LEU A 46 0.10 20.15 -8.65
N SER A 47 -1.11 19.80 -8.21
CA SER A 47 -2.22 20.74 -8.09
C SER A 47 -2.10 21.59 -6.81
N PRO A 48 -2.24 22.92 -6.90
CA PRO A 48 -2.31 23.80 -5.72
C PRO A 48 -3.46 23.44 -4.76
N GLN A 49 -4.49 22.77 -5.27
CA GLN A 49 -5.67 22.34 -4.50
C GLN A 49 -5.64 20.84 -4.16
N CYS A 50 -4.45 20.23 -4.14
CA CYS A 50 -4.29 18.82 -3.84
C CYS A 50 -4.87 18.46 -2.46
N CYS A 51 -6.09 17.93 -2.44
CA CYS A 51 -6.73 17.40 -1.24
C CYS A 51 -6.28 15.98 -0.91
N LEU A 52 -5.52 15.34 -1.81
CA LEU A 52 -5.02 13.97 -1.65
C LEU A 52 -4.19 13.83 -0.38
N PHE A 53 -3.26 14.76 -0.16
CA PHE A 53 -2.44 14.81 1.06
C PHE A 53 -3.30 14.86 2.32
N HIS A 54 -4.25 15.79 2.34
CA HIS A 54 -5.12 15.97 3.50
C HIS A 54 -5.88 14.69 3.83
N SER A 55 -6.51 14.10 2.82
CA SER A 55 -7.32 12.91 3.00
C SER A 55 -6.48 11.69 3.40
N LEU A 56 -5.25 11.54 2.88
CA LEU A 56 -4.33 10.46 3.25
C LEU A 56 -3.82 10.65 4.68
N HIS A 57 -3.44 11.88 5.04
CA HIS A 57 -3.00 12.19 6.40
C HIS A 57 -4.09 11.94 7.41
N VAL A 58 -5.32 12.41 7.17
CA VAL A 58 -6.44 12.16 8.08
C VAL A 58 -6.66 10.66 8.26
N ALA A 59 -6.62 9.88 7.17
CA ALA A 59 -6.78 8.43 7.25
C ALA A 59 -5.65 7.78 8.07
N LEU A 60 -4.39 8.11 7.77
CA LEU A 60 -3.20 7.62 8.49
C LEU A 60 -3.25 7.98 9.98
N VAL A 61 -3.56 9.24 10.27
CA VAL A 61 -3.68 9.73 11.64
C VAL A 61 -4.77 8.97 12.40
N ARG A 62 -5.94 8.72 11.80
CA ARG A 62 -6.98 7.88 12.43
C ARG A 62 -6.45 6.52 12.81
N MET A 63 -5.68 5.87 11.92
CA MET A 63 -5.10 4.55 12.19
C MET A 63 -4.11 4.58 13.34
N LEU A 64 -3.20 5.56 13.33
CA LEU A 64 -2.21 5.76 14.40
C LEU A 64 -2.88 5.93 15.77
N PHE A 65 -4.07 6.54 15.79
CA PHE A 65 -4.87 6.73 17.01
C PHE A 65 -5.63 5.46 17.48
N VAL A 66 -5.86 4.45 16.63
CA VAL A 66 -6.61 3.24 17.02
C VAL A 66 -5.90 2.43 18.09
N ASP A 67 -4.57 2.41 18.07
CA ASP A 67 -3.76 1.55 18.94
C ASP A 67 -3.20 2.28 20.18
N LEU A 68 -3.66 3.51 20.45
CA LEU A 68 -3.19 4.24 21.62
C LEU A 68 -3.75 3.67 22.92
N PRO A 69 -2.94 3.62 23.99
CA PRO A 69 -3.46 3.37 25.32
C PRO A 69 -4.53 4.41 25.69
N ALA A 70 -5.63 3.98 26.33
CA ALA A 70 -6.71 4.89 26.74
C ALA A 70 -6.24 6.06 27.63
N SER A 71 -5.12 5.90 28.35
CA SER A 71 -4.47 6.97 29.10
C SER A 71 -3.87 8.07 28.23
N SER A 72 -3.43 7.70 27.02
CA SER A 72 -2.79 8.57 26.05
C SER A 72 -3.81 9.24 25.11
N GLU A 73 -5.08 8.83 25.10
CA GLU A 73 -6.15 9.43 24.28
C GLU A 73 -6.66 10.79 24.81
N GLN A 74 -6.42 11.09 26.09
CA GLN A 74 -6.93 12.28 26.80
C GLN A 74 -6.67 13.62 26.08
N PRO A 75 -5.48 13.90 25.53
CA PRO A 75 -5.21 15.15 24.81
C PRO A 75 -5.99 15.29 23.48
N PHE A 76 -6.46 14.16 22.94
CA PHE A 76 -7.05 14.04 21.61
C PHE A 76 -8.59 14.01 21.65
N LEU A 77 -9.18 13.62 22.79
CA LEU A 77 -10.62 13.55 22.98
C LEU A 77 -11.32 14.90 22.74
N GLY A 78 -12.38 14.87 21.92
CA GLY A 78 -13.25 16.01 21.65
C GLY A 78 -12.76 16.98 20.57
N ARG A 79 -11.58 16.74 19.96
CA ARG A 79 -11.10 17.53 18.81
C ARG A 79 -11.57 16.86 17.51
N PRO A 80 -12.29 17.55 16.62
CA PRO A 80 -12.61 16.99 15.31
C PRO A 80 -11.30 16.77 14.54
N LEU A 81 -11.21 15.71 13.74
CA LEU A 81 -10.08 15.48 12.84
C LEU A 81 -10.47 15.90 11.42
N ASN A 82 -10.06 17.11 11.03
CA ASN A 82 -10.32 17.74 9.74
C ASN A 82 -9.12 18.59 9.30
N ALA A 83 -9.21 19.23 8.13
CA ALA A 83 -8.13 20.02 7.51
C ALA A 83 -7.39 20.98 8.45
N LEU A 84 -8.10 21.59 9.39
CA LEU A 84 -7.55 22.61 10.28
C LEU A 84 -6.89 22.03 11.54
N THR A 85 -7.30 20.84 11.94
CA THR A 85 -7.05 20.28 13.28
C THR A 85 -6.10 19.10 13.25
N TRP A 86 -6.06 18.37 12.13
CA TRP A 86 -5.19 17.21 11.98
C TRP A 86 -3.69 17.52 12.09
N PRO A 87 -3.15 18.69 11.65
CA PRO A 87 -1.71 18.94 11.79
C PRO A 87 -1.28 19.02 13.25
N GLU A 88 -2.11 19.65 14.09
CA GLU A 88 -1.87 19.75 15.54
C GLU A 88 -2.03 18.39 16.25
N LEU A 89 -3.03 17.61 15.87
CA LEU A 89 -3.21 16.25 16.38
C LEU A 89 -2.02 15.35 16.00
N LEU A 90 -1.48 15.50 14.79
CA LEU A 90 -0.28 14.79 14.36
C LEU A 90 0.97 15.23 15.16
N ARG A 91 1.20 16.53 15.35
CA ARG A 91 2.31 17.00 16.20
C ARG A 91 2.27 16.37 17.58
N GLN A 92 1.09 16.37 18.21
CA GLN A 92 0.91 15.81 19.55
C GLN A 92 1.15 14.30 19.57
N TYR A 93 0.67 13.58 18.56
CA TYR A 93 0.93 12.15 18.41
C TYR A 93 2.43 11.85 18.27
N LEU A 94 3.11 12.52 17.34
CA LEU A 94 4.53 12.31 17.11
C LEU A 94 5.38 12.71 18.30
N ARG A 95 4.99 13.77 19.02
CA ARG A 95 5.64 14.16 20.26
C ARG A 95 5.48 13.09 21.33
N MET A 96 4.31 12.48 21.43
CA MET A 96 4.05 11.38 22.36
C MET A 96 4.88 10.14 21.98
N VAL A 97 4.86 9.73 20.71
CA VAL A 97 5.69 8.63 20.18
C VAL A 97 7.18 8.88 20.46
N GLN A 98 7.65 10.11 20.25
CA GLN A 98 9.03 10.50 20.55
C GLN A 98 9.34 10.37 22.05
N ILE A 99 8.42 10.74 22.94
CA ILE A 99 8.60 10.60 24.39
C ILE A 99 8.62 9.12 24.78
N GLU A 100 7.70 8.31 24.25
CA GLU A 100 7.63 6.88 24.53
C GLU A 100 8.86 6.12 23.98
N GLN A 101 9.33 6.46 22.78
CA GLN A 101 10.54 5.87 22.16
C GLN A 101 11.86 6.42 22.72
N GLN A 102 11.83 7.52 23.47
CA GLN A 102 12.96 7.89 24.33
C GLN A 102 13.11 6.93 25.51
N HIS A 103 12.06 6.19 25.86
CA HIS A 103 12.08 5.16 26.88
C HIS A 103 12.40 3.76 26.31
N GLU A 104 12.12 3.49 25.03
CA GLU A 104 12.53 2.25 24.32
C GLU A 104 13.00 2.54 22.88
N GLY A 105 14.25 2.13 22.57
CA GLY A 105 15.08 2.67 21.50
C GLY A 105 14.49 2.70 20.08
N LEU A 106 14.44 3.92 19.52
CA LEU A 106 14.68 4.17 18.09
C LEU A 106 16.19 4.34 17.87
N GLU A 107 16.80 3.43 17.12
CA GLU A 107 18.26 3.37 16.95
C GLU A 107 18.87 4.42 16.04
N ASP A 108 18.09 5.23 15.28
CA ASP A 108 18.68 6.24 14.40
C ASP A 108 18.40 7.68 14.82
N LEU A 109 19.49 8.37 15.17
CA LEU A 109 19.51 9.80 15.49
C LEU A 109 19.13 10.66 14.27
N SER A 110 19.36 10.16 13.04
CA SER A 110 18.97 10.80 11.78
C SER A 110 17.45 10.93 11.65
N ASP A 111 16.71 9.85 11.92
CA ASP A 111 15.24 9.85 11.85
C ASP A 111 14.63 10.73 12.95
N ARG A 112 15.30 10.81 14.11
CA ARG A 112 14.90 11.70 15.22
C ARG A 112 15.15 13.17 14.92
N MET A 113 16.26 13.52 14.25
CA MET A 113 16.51 14.89 13.82
C MET A 113 15.51 15.34 12.76
N ARG A 114 15.15 14.46 11.82
CA ARG A 114 14.08 14.73 10.84
C ARG A 114 12.73 14.94 11.54
N MET A 115 12.41 14.17 12.58
CA MET A 115 11.18 14.33 13.36
C MET A 115 11.10 15.68 14.11
N ASP A 116 12.20 16.14 14.71
CA ASP A 116 12.23 17.41 15.45
C ASP A 116 12.18 18.64 14.53
N GLU A 117 12.88 18.57 13.39
CA GLU A 117 12.76 19.58 12.34
C GLU A 117 11.35 19.58 11.74
N PHE A 118 10.75 18.39 11.62
CA PHE A 118 9.39 18.22 11.16
C PHE A 118 8.34 18.85 12.08
N CYS A 119 8.39 18.56 13.38
CA CYS A 119 7.50 19.19 14.36
C CYS A 119 7.62 20.72 14.32
N ARG A 120 8.84 21.25 14.20
CA ARG A 120 9.11 22.70 14.06
C ARG A 120 8.56 23.29 12.76
N ALA A 121 8.66 22.58 11.64
CA ALA A 121 8.09 23.02 10.37
C ALA A 121 6.57 23.11 10.47
N LEU A 122 5.92 22.11 11.05
CA LEU A 122 4.49 22.19 11.30
C LEU A 122 4.15 23.38 12.21
N GLU A 123 4.90 23.63 13.30
CA GLU A 123 4.61 24.73 14.24
C GLU A 123 4.62 26.13 13.61
N THR A 124 5.38 26.31 12.53
CA THR A 124 5.66 27.63 11.95
C THR A 124 4.88 27.92 10.66
N GLU A 125 4.40 26.89 9.96
CA GLU A 125 3.71 27.02 8.68
C GLU A 125 2.27 26.53 8.73
N VAL A 126 1.39 27.19 7.97
CA VAL A 126 0.06 26.66 7.68
C VAL A 126 0.22 25.47 6.74
N TYR A 127 -0.46 24.36 7.01
CA TYR A 127 -0.21 23.09 6.31
C TYR A 127 -0.30 23.20 4.78
N GLU A 128 -1.26 23.99 4.28
CA GLU A 128 -1.46 24.25 2.86
C GLU A 128 -0.27 24.97 2.20
N ASP A 129 0.48 25.76 2.99
CA ASP A 129 1.64 26.53 2.55
C ASP A 129 2.94 25.71 2.56
N ILE A 130 2.94 24.56 3.24
CA ILE A 130 4.09 23.65 3.27
C ILE A 130 4.37 23.13 1.86
N ASN A 131 5.63 23.11 1.47
CA ASN A 131 6.02 22.62 0.15
C ASN A 131 5.66 21.11 -0.02
N VAL A 132 5.55 20.66 -1.27
CA VAL A 132 5.11 19.29 -1.58
C VAL A 132 6.08 18.21 -1.09
N GLU A 133 7.38 18.52 -1.08
CA GLU A 133 8.45 17.60 -0.68
C GLU A 133 8.36 17.29 0.81
N VAL A 134 8.25 18.33 1.65
CA VAL A 134 8.05 18.16 3.08
C VAL A 134 6.78 17.37 3.32
N ARG A 135 5.64 17.73 2.68
CA ARG A 135 4.36 17.00 2.79
C ARG A 135 4.47 15.51 2.43
N LEU A 136 5.25 15.15 1.41
CA LEU A 136 5.52 13.75 1.06
C LEU A 136 6.34 13.06 2.15
N GLY A 137 7.38 13.70 2.66
CA GLY A 137 8.14 13.20 3.81
C GLY A 137 7.24 12.93 5.03
N ILE A 138 6.25 13.79 5.30
CA ILE A 138 5.24 13.55 6.36
C ILE A 138 4.44 12.29 6.07
N LEU A 139 3.97 12.12 4.83
CA LEU A 139 3.16 10.96 4.46
C LEU A 139 3.96 9.68 4.60
N THR A 140 5.20 9.65 4.10
CA THR A 140 6.10 8.51 4.21
C THR A 140 6.35 8.14 5.67
N LEU A 141 6.65 9.11 6.53
CA LEU A 141 6.83 8.87 7.96
C LEU A 141 5.55 8.31 8.61
N ASN A 142 4.38 8.89 8.31
CA ASN A 142 3.11 8.41 8.85
C ASN A 142 2.78 7.00 8.36
N ILE A 143 3.13 6.66 7.13
CA ILE A 143 2.99 5.32 6.58
C ILE A 143 3.85 4.34 7.36
N GLN A 144 5.12 4.66 7.59
CA GLN A 144 6.03 3.82 8.36
C GLN A 144 5.49 3.57 9.78
N LEU A 145 5.07 4.63 10.47
CA LEU A 145 4.46 4.52 11.79
C LEU A 145 3.14 3.72 11.75
N ALA A 146 2.33 3.89 10.70
CA ALA A 146 1.08 3.17 10.56
C ALA A 146 1.30 1.68 10.30
N LEU A 147 2.34 1.31 9.55
CA LEU A 147 2.75 -0.08 9.34
C LEU A 147 3.17 -0.76 10.64
N ASP A 148 3.71 -0.01 11.59
CA ASP A 148 4.08 -0.50 12.92
C ASP A 148 2.89 -0.64 13.89
N THR A 149 1.67 -0.28 13.47
CA THR A 149 0.46 -0.50 14.27
C THR A 149 0.03 -1.97 14.25
N GLN A 150 -0.54 -2.45 15.35
CA GLN A 150 -1.06 -3.81 15.44
C GLN A 150 -2.25 -4.01 14.51
N ALA A 151 -3.11 -3.00 14.38
CA ALA A 151 -4.23 -3.02 13.45
C ALA A 151 -3.77 -3.25 12.00
N MET A 152 -2.70 -2.57 11.57
CA MET A 152 -2.15 -2.72 10.23
C MET A 152 -1.49 -4.08 10.03
N ARG A 153 -0.68 -4.54 11.00
CA ARG A 153 -0.08 -5.88 10.95
C ARG A 153 -1.12 -6.98 10.75
N VAL A 154 -2.17 -7.00 11.57
CA VAL A 154 -3.26 -7.99 11.46
C VAL A 154 -3.97 -7.91 10.11
N HIS A 155 -4.14 -6.72 9.55
CA HIS A 155 -4.77 -6.56 8.24
C HIS A 155 -3.89 -7.09 7.11
N VAL A 156 -2.60 -6.74 7.12
CA VAL A 156 -1.60 -7.25 6.17
C VAL A 156 -1.53 -8.77 6.23
N ASP A 157 -1.50 -9.35 7.43
CA ASP A 157 -1.49 -10.81 7.61
C ASP A 157 -2.70 -11.47 6.96
N ARG A 158 -3.91 -10.94 7.18
CA ARG A 158 -5.14 -11.45 6.54
C ARG A 158 -5.13 -11.34 5.02
N LEU A 159 -4.60 -10.24 4.49
CA LEU A 159 -4.46 -10.06 3.03
C LEU A 159 -3.46 -11.04 2.44
N CYS A 160 -2.33 -11.26 3.10
CA CYS A 160 -1.33 -12.25 2.71
C CYS A 160 -1.91 -13.66 2.72
N GLU A 161 -2.67 -14.03 3.75
CA GLU A 161 -3.38 -15.31 3.86
C GLU A 161 -4.41 -15.48 2.72
N THR A 162 -5.21 -14.45 2.45
CA THR A 162 -6.21 -14.46 1.38
C THR A 162 -5.55 -14.60 0.00
N ALA A 163 -4.47 -13.86 -0.25
CA ALA A 163 -3.72 -13.95 -1.49
C ALA A 163 -3.08 -15.34 -1.68
N ALA A 164 -2.54 -15.93 -0.61
CA ALA A 164 -1.98 -17.28 -0.63
C ALA A 164 -3.06 -18.33 -0.93
N ALA A 165 -4.24 -18.21 -0.34
CA ALA A 165 -5.38 -19.09 -0.60
C ALA A 165 -5.80 -19.05 -2.08
N VAL A 166 -6.00 -17.85 -2.64
CA VAL A 166 -6.36 -17.66 -4.05
C VAL A 166 -5.29 -18.20 -5.00
N GLN A 167 -4.01 -18.03 -4.68
CA GLN A 167 -2.93 -18.62 -5.49
C GLN A 167 -2.92 -20.15 -5.43
N SER A 168 -3.21 -20.74 -4.26
CA SER A 168 -3.33 -22.18 -4.10
C SER A 168 -4.49 -22.75 -4.91
N GLU A 169 -5.66 -22.11 -4.86
CA GLU A 169 -6.82 -22.49 -5.67
C GLU A 169 -6.54 -22.45 -7.16
N LYS A 170 -5.91 -21.37 -7.66
CA LYS A 170 -5.50 -21.27 -9.07
C LYS A 170 -4.50 -22.35 -9.49
N ARG A 171 -3.60 -22.75 -8.59
CA ARG A 171 -2.65 -23.85 -8.85
C ARG A 171 -3.38 -25.20 -8.97
N VAL A 172 -4.36 -25.45 -8.10
CA VAL A 172 -5.19 -26.66 -8.15
C VAL A 172 -6.03 -26.69 -9.43
N GLU A 173 -6.65 -25.57 -9.81
CA GLU A 173 -7.44 -25.44 -11.03
C GLU A 173 -6.58 -25.67 -12.28
N CYS A 174 -5.40 -25.05 -12.36
CA CYS A 174 -4.44 -25.28 -13.45
C CYS A 174 -3.98 -26.75 -13.52
N ALA A 175 -3.74 -27.39 -12.37
CA ALA A 175 -3.37 -28.80 -12.32
C ALA A 175 -4.50 -29.73 -12.78
N GLY A 176 -5.76 -29.39 -12.47
CA GLY A 176 -6.95 -30.09 -12.95
C GLY A 176 -7.08 -30.01 -14.47
N LEU A 177 -7.00 -28.80 -15.03
CA LEU A 177 -7.05 -28.57 -16.48
C LEU A 177 -5.91 -29.28 -17.23
N MET A 178 -4.70 -29.32 -16.66
CA MET A 178 -3.58 -30.07 -17.25
C MET A 178 -3.78 -31.59 -17.22
N ARG A 179 -4.52 -32.11 -16.23
CA ARG A 179 -4.84 -33.53 -16.12
C ARG A 179 -5.91 -33.92 -17.14
N GLU A 180 -6.99 -33.16 -17.21
CA GLU A 180 -8.06 -33.32 -18.21
C GLU A 180 -7.52 -33.21 -19.64
N ALA A 181 -6.62 -32.26 -19.91
CA ALA A 181 -5.97 -32.13 -21.22
C ALA A 181 -5.07 -33.32 -21.58
N LYS A 182 -4.44 -33.96 -20.58
CA LYS A 182 -3.66 -35.19 -20.80
C LYS A 182 -4.55 -36.40 -21.06
N ASP A 183 -5.66 -36.50 -20.35
CA ASP A 183 -6.61 -37.60 -20.49
C ASP A 183 -7.33 -37.52 -21.85
N VAL A 184 -7.76 -36.34 -22.29
CA VAL A 184 -8.32 -36.11 -23.64
C VAL A 184 -7.30 -36.45 -24.75
N LYS A 185 -6.02 -36.19 -24.52
CA LYS A 185 -4.95 -36.51 -25.48
C LYS A 185 -4.61 -38.01 -25.50
N ALA A 186 -4.86 -38.72 -24.40
CA ALA A 186 -4.74 -40.18 -24.34
C ALA A 186 -5.96 -40.89 -24.96
N GLU A 187 -7.14 -40.26 -24.93
CA GLU A 187 -8.37 -40.77 -25.53
C GLU A 187 -8.51 -40.48 -27.03
N ALA A 188 -7.72 -39.56 -27.61
CA ALA A 188 -7.63 -39.37 -29.05
C ALA A 188 -6.80 -40.51 -29.68
N PRO A 189 -7.40 -41.47 -30.38
CA PRO A 189 -6.66 -42.59 -30.95
C PRO A 189 -5.80 -42.10 -32.12
N ASP A 190 -4.59 -42.65 -32.20
CA ASP A 190 -3.60 -42.45 -33.24
C ASP A 190 -4.13 -42.96 -34.60
N HIS A 191 -4.90 -42.12 -35.29
CA HIS A 191 -5.27 -42.33 -36.69
C HIS A 191 -4.22 -41.69 -37.59
N ALA A 192 -3.01 -42.24 -37.59
CA ALA A 192 -2.02 -41.95 -38.61
C ALA A 192 -1.26 -43.22 -39.03
N HIS A 193 -1.32 -43.48 -40.33
CA HIS A 193 -0.57 -44.47 -41.10
C HIS A 193 -0.97 -45.95 -40.99
N ARG A 194 -2.01 -46.29 -41.76
CA ARG A 194 -2.05 -47.58 -42.45
C ARG A 194 -2.50 -47.40 -43.89
N ASP A 195 -1.66 -46.75 -44.69
CA ASP A 195 -1.74 -46.83 -46.15
C ASP A 195 -0.32 -46.74 -46.73
N GLY A 196 0.03 -47.73 -47.57
CA GLY A 196 1.20 -47.67 -48.44
C GLY A 196 2.28 -48.73 -48.24
N ALA A 197 1.95 -50.01 -48.07
CA ALA A 197 2.88 -51.07 -48.46
C ALA A 197 2.68 -51.33 -49.97
N ARG A 198 3.50 -50.70 -50.80
CA ARG A 198 3.67 -51.01 -52.21
C ARG A 198 5.11 -51.46 -52.39
N ASP A 199 5.36 -52.73 -52.10
CA ASP A 199 6.61 -53.39 -52.46
C ASP A 199 6.60 -53.61 -53.98
N GLY A 200 7.60 -53.05 -54.64
CA GLY A 200 8.02 -53.40 -55.99
C GLY A 200 9.32 -54.19 -55.92
N ASP A 201 9.50 -55.00 -56.97
CA ASP A 201 10.74 -55.64 -57.45
C ASP A 201 11.23 -56.83 -56.59
N ASP A 202 11.61 -58.02 -57.09
CA ASP A 202 12.09 -58.52 -58.39
C ASP A 202 11.93 -60.08 -58.46
N ASP A 203 12.33 -60.67 -59.61
CA ASP A 203 12.62 -62.09 -59.93
C ASP A 203 11.42 -63.05 -60.13
N ASP A 204 11.37 -63.97 -61.10
CA ASP A 204 12.33 -64.53 -62.07
C ASP A 204 11.51 -65.37 -63.10
N GLY A 205 11.91 -65.44 -64.37
CA GLY A 205 11.39 -66.43 -65.35
C GLY A 205 11.20 -65.96 -66.79
#